data_AF-A0A7U6KR70-F1
#
_entry.id   AF-A0A7U6KR70-F1
#
_cell.length_a   1.000
_cell.length_b   1.000
_cell.length_c   1.000
_cell.angle_alpha   90.00
_cell.angle_beta   90.00
_cell.angle_gamma   90.00
#
_symmetry.space_group_name_H-M   'P 1'
#
loop_
_entity.id
_entity.type
_entity.pdbx_description
1 polymer ?
#
loop_
_entity_poly.entity_id
_entity_poly.type
_entity_poly.pdbx_seq_one_letter_code
_entity_poly.pdbx_strand_id
1 'polypeptide(L)'
;MPLNLLPTGQVVITSQLTHFDKSNRWKISVKDTGIGIDSNHIDDIFNPFFQVDSSQTRQYEGSGVGLPVVKQLVQLMGRPSKLIVPWDQGRSLR
;
A
#
# COMPACT_ATOMS: atom_id res chain seq x y z
N MET A 1 -8.36 -15.21 -29.53
CA MET A 1 -8.37 -15.82 -28.19
C MET A 1 -8.26 -14.69 -27.18
N PRO A 2 -9.25 -14.47 -26.30
CA PRO A 2 -9.27 -13.28 -25.45
C PRO A 2 -8.45 -13.45 -24.15
N LEU A 3 -7.95 -12.31 -23.72
CA LEU A 3 -7.18 -11.89 -22.54
C LEU A 3 -7.38 -12.71 -21.24
N ASN A 4 -6.29 -13.24 -20.67
CA ASN A 4 -6.26 -13.84 -19.33
C ASN A 4 -6.14 -12.75 -18.25
N LEU A 5 -7.24 -12.49 -17.52
CA LEU A 5 -7.21 -11.91 -16.18
C LEU A 5 -6.95 -13.05 -15.17
N LEU A 6 -5.97 -12.92 -14.27
CA LEU A 6 -5.83 -13.87 -13.16
C LEU A 6 -7.06 -13.73 -12.22
N PRO A 7 -7.73 -14.80 -11.77
CA PRO A 7 -9.17 -14.72 -11.46
C PRO A 7 -9.58 -14.02 -10.15
N THR A 8 -8.72 -13.85 -9.14
CA THR A 8 -9.15 -13.28 -7.83
C THR A 8 -8.00 -12.65 -7.04
N GLY A 9 -7.85 -11.33 -7.13
CA GLY A 9 -7.16 -10.54 -6.12
C GLY A 9 -8.17 -9.86 -5.21
N GLN A 10 -7.91 -9.77 -3.91
CA GLN A 10 -8.77 -9.04 -2.98
C GLN A 10 -8.00 -7.88 -2.37
N VAL A 11 -8.65 -6.71 -2.33
CA VAL A 11 -8.22 -5.59 -1.51
C VAL A 11 -9.28 -5.37 -0.43
N VAL A 12 -8.87 -5.49 0.83
CA VAL A 12 -9.72 -5.27 1.99
C VAL A 12 -9.34 -3.93 2.61
N ILE A 13 -10.30 -3.03 2.71
CA ILE A 13 -10.16 -1.75 3.40
C ILE A 13 -10.99 -1.81 4.68
N THR A 14 -10.36 -1.52 5.81
CA THR A 14 -11.04 -1.40 7.09
C THR A 14 -10.78 -0.03 7.69
N SER A 15 -11.77 0.49 8.41
CA SER A 15 -11.67 1.76 9.11
C SER A 15 -12.22 1.59 10.51
N GLN A 16 -11.51 2.13 11.50
CA GLN A 16 -11.89 2.08 12.91
C GLN A 16 -11.66 3.45 13.55
N LEU A 17 -12.70 3.99 14.18
CA LEU A 17 -12.59 5.18 15.02
C LEU A 17 -12.22 4.77 16.44
N THR A 18 -11.07 5.25 16.92
CA THR A 18 -10.65 5.07 18.32
C THR A 18 -10.82 6.40 19.05
N HIS A 19 -11.58 6.36 20.15
CA HIS A 19 -11.75 7.49 21.04
C HIS A 19 -10.63 7.47 22.07
N PHE A 20 -9.86 8.55 22.17
CA PHE A 20 -8.92 8.80 23.25
C PHE A 20 -9.42 9.99 24.05
N ASP A 21 -9.09 10.05 25.34
CA ASP A 21 -9.58 11.07 26.30
C ASP A 21 -9.56 12.52 25.78
N LYS A 22 -8.59 12.87 24.92
CA LYS A 22 -8.42 14.22 24.36
C LYS A 22 -8.50 14.29 22.83
N SER A 23 -8.73 13.17 22.12
CA SER A 23 -8.73 13.17 20.66
C SER A 23 -9.37 11.91 20.08
N ASN A 24 -10.05 12.04 18.94
CA ASN A 24 -10.46 10.89 18.14
C ASN A 24 -9.41 10.61 17.06
N ARG A 25 -9.11 9.33 16.80
CA ARG A 25 -8.23 8.94 15.70
C ARG A 25 -8.89 7.88 14.83
N TRP A 26 -8.86 8.10 13.52
CA TRP A 26 -9.20 7.07 12.55
C TRP A 26 -7.98 6.20 12.27
N LYS A 27 -8.17 4.88 12.35
CA LYS A 27 -7.25 3.87 11.84
C LYS A 27 -7.82 3.31 10.55
N ILE A 28 -7.17 3.58 9.43
CA ILE A 28 -7.50 3.00 8.13
C ILE A 28 -6.44 1.94 7.83
N SER A 29 -6.86 0.74 7.45
CA SER A 29 -5.97 -0.36 7.06
C SER A 29 -6.38 -0.86 5.69
N VAL A 30 -5.40 -1.00 4.81
CA VAL A 30 -5.55 -1.60 3.48
C VAL A 30 -4.72 -2.87 3.45
N LYS A 31 -5.32 -3.98 3.03
CA LYS A 31 -4.64 -5.26 2.84
C LYS A 31 -4.95 -5.77 1.45
N ASP A 32 -3.94 -6.07 0.66
CA ASP A 32 -4.08 -6.72 -0.63
C ASP A 32 -3.53 -8.16 -0.59
N THR A 33 -3.93 -8.98 -1.56
CA THR A 33 -3.43 -10.35 -1.75
C THR A 33 -2.35 -10.43 -2.84
N GLY A 34 -1.74 -9.30 -3.21
CA GLY A 34 -0.76 -9.20 -4.27
C GLY A 34 0.57 -9.85 -3.93
N ILE A 35 1.56 -9.63 -4.80
CA ILE A 35 2.92 -10.17 -4.68
C ILE A 35 3.66 -9.71 -3.42
N GLY A 36 3.14 -8.69 -2.73
CA GLY A 36 3.80 -8.07 -1.59
C GLY A 36 4.88 -7.08 -2.01
N ILE A 37 5.53 -6.48 -1.01
CA ILE A 37 6.61 -5.50 -1.17
C ILE A 37 7.78 -6.02 -0.34
N ASP A 38 8.99 -6.02 -0.89
CA ASP A 38 10.19 -6.34 -0.12
C ASP A 38 10.37 -5.32 1.01
N SER A 39 10.73 -5.80 2.21
CA SER A 39 11.00 -4.96 3.38
C SER A 39 11.99 -3.82 3.09
N ASN A 40 12.96 -4.04 2.19
CA ASN A 40 13.96 -3.05 1.80
C ASN A 40 13.39 -1.87 1.01
N HIS A 41 12.16 -1.98 0.50
CA HIS A 41 11.51 -0.97 -0.33
C HIS A 41 10.34 -0.27 0.38
N ILE A 42 10.01 -0.62 1.62
CA ILE A 42 8.86 -0.07 2.35
C ILE A 42 8.94 1.45 2.51
N ASP A 43 10.13 2.00 2.70
CA ASP A 43 10.30 3.45 2.81
C ASP A 43 10.19 4.14 1.43
N ASP A 44 10.59 3.44 0.37
CA ASP A 44 10.65 3.96 -0.99
C ASP A 44 9.31 3.94 -1.72
N ILE A 45 8.36 3.06 -1.37
CA ILE A 45 7.04 2.98 -2.04
C ILE A 45 6.21 4.27 -1.95
N PHE A 46 6.59 5.18 -1.06
CA PHE A 46 5.97 6.49 -0.92
C PHE A 46 6.67 7.60 -1.72
N ASN A 47 7.77 7.28 -2.41
CA ASN A 47 8.46 8.21 -3.29
C ASN A 47 7.74 8.29 -4.64
N PRO A 48 7.58 9.50 -5.22
CA PRO A 48 6.97 9.66 -6.53
C PRO A 48 7.64 8.79 -7.58
N PHE A 49 6.83 8.08 -8.38
CA PHE A 49 7.27 7.24 -9.49
C PHE A 49 8.13 6.03 -9.11
N PHE A 50 8.27 5.73 -7.81
CA PHE A 50 9.00 4.54 -7.37
C PHE A 50 8.25 3.25 -7.74
N GLN A 51 8.99 2.28 -8.26
CA GLN A 51 8.53 0.94 -8.60
C GLN A 51 9.59 -0.06 -8.14
N VAL A 52 9.16 -1.10 -7.43
CA VAL A 52 10.05 -2.12 -6.83
C VAL A 52 10.82 -2.90 -7.90
N ASP A 53 10.25 -3.01 -9.11
CA ASP A 53 10.87 -3.75 -10.20
C ASP A 53 10.96 -2.87 -11.46
N SER A 54 12.15 -2.35 -11.74
CA SER A 54 12.45 -1.61 -12.97
C SER A 54 12.91 -2.53 -14.11
N SER A 55 12.99 -3.85 -13.88
CA SER A 55 13.50 -4.80 -14.86
C SER A 55 12.45 -5.10 -15.93
N GLN A 56 12.41 -4.26 -16.97
CA GLN A 56 11.96 -4.41 -18.38
C GLN A 56 10.80 -5.34 -18.82
N THR A 57 10.17 -6.12 -17.95
CA THR A 57 9.00 -6.93 -18.24
C THR A 57 7.79 -6.23 -17.66
N ARG A 58 7.01 -5.59 -18.54
CA ARG A 58 5.68 -5.03 -18.27
C ARG A 58 4.70 -6.14 -17.82
N GLN A 59 4.92 -6.75 -16.67
CA GLN A 59 4.00 -7.75 -16.12
C GLN A 59 2.99 -7.14 -15.15
N TYR A 60 3.25 -5.96 -14.59
CA TYR A 60 2.32 -5.24 -13.71
C TYR A 60 2.26 -3.75 -14.09
N GLU A 61 1.07 -3.26 -14.41
CA GLU A 61 0.83 -1.86 -14.75
C GLU A 61 0.77 -0.99 -13.48
N GLY A 62 1.38 0.20 -13.52
CA GLY A 62 1.29 1.19 -12.44
C GLY A 62 2.26 2.34 -12.67
N SER A 63 1.85 3.59 -12.43
CA SER A 63 2.70 4.78 -12.60
C SER A 63 3.57 5.11 -11.38
N GLY A 64 3.40 4.38 -10.27
CA GLY A 64 4.04 4.71 -8.99
C GLY A 64 3.50 6.01 -8.36
N VAL A 65 2.31 6.48 -8.77
CA VAL A 65 1.73 7.75 -8.28
C VAL A 65 0.79 7.56 -7.08
N GLY A 66 0.15 6.40 -6.96
CA GLY A 66 -0.93 6.18 -5.97
C GLY A 66 -0.52 6.39 -4.51
N LEU A 67 0.50 5.66 -4.03
CA LEU A 67 0.97 5.75 -2.65
C LEU A 67 1.56 7.13 -2.28
N PRO A 68 2.33 7.80 -3.15
CA PRO A 68 2.73 9.19 -2.94
C PRO A 68 1.54 10.15 -2.73
N VAL A 69 0.49 10.02 -3.56
CA VAL A 69 -0.74 10.83 -3.40
C VAL A 69 -1.44 10.52 -2.08
N VAL A 70 -1.54 9.24 -1.70
CA VAL A 70 -2.11 8.84 -0.40
C VAL A 70 -1.32 9.47 0.75
N LYS A 71 0.02 9.45 0.71
CA LYS A 71 0.86 10.09 1.73
C LYS A 71 0.61 11.59 1.80
N GLN A 72 0.49 12.28 0.66
CA GLN A 72 0.18 13.71 0.62
C GLN A 72 -1.21 14.03 1.20
N LEU A 73 -2.25 13.28 0.79
CA LEU A 73 -3.60 13.45 1.32
C LEU A 73 -3.64 13.25 2.83
N VAL A 74 -2.97 12.20 3.31
CA VAL A 74 -2.87 11.89 4.74
C VAL A 74 -2.13 12.99 5.51
N GLN A 75 -1.09 13.60 4.94
CA GLN A 75 -0.42 14.75 5.54
C GLN A 75 -1.32 15.99 5.62
N LEU A 76 -2.14 16.24 4.59
CA LEU A 76 -3.10 17.34 4.54
C LEU A 76 -4.26 17.17 5.54
N MET A 77 -4.66 15.94 5.85
CA MET A 77 -5.72 15.62 6.83
C MET A 77 -5.33 15.83 8.30
N GLY A 78 -4.23 16.54 8.58
CA GLY A 78 -3.87 16.97 9.95
C GLY A 78 -2.70 16.21 10.58
N ARG A 79 -1.76 15.69 9.77
CA ARG A 79 -0.59 14.89 10.19
C ARG A 79 -1.00 13.70 11.08
N PRO A 80 -1.21 12.48 10.53
CA PRO A 80 -1.41 11.32 11.40
C PRO A 80 -0.18 11.13 12.29
N SER A 81 -0.41 10.64 13.50
CA SER A 81 0.67 10.34 14.43
C SER A 81 1.61 9.24 13.93
N LYS A 82 1.16 8.37 13.00
CA LYS A 82 1.96 7.26 12.47
C LYS A 82 1.32 6.67 11.20
N LEU A 83 2.09 6.53 10.12
CA LEU A 83 1.77 5.63 9.01
C LEU A 83 2.49 4.31 9.31
N ILE A 84 1.75 3.20 9.35
CA ILE A 84 2.31 1.87 9.62
C ILE A 84 1.95 1.01 8.43
N VAL A 85 2.97 0.45 7.78
CA VAL A 85 2.80 -0.60 6.78
C VAL A 85 3.15 -1.92 7.48
N PRO A 86 2.17 -2.65 8.02
CA PRO A 86 2.44 -3.95 8.62
C PRO A 86 2.93 -4.89 7.51
N TRP A 87 4.19 -5.31 7.60
CA TRP A 87 4.75 -6.31 6.72
C TRP A 87 4.51 -7.70 7.33
N ASP A 88 3.89 -8.58 6.56
CA ASP A 88 3.63 -9.97 6.95
C ASP A 88 4.73 -10.84 6.32
N GLN A 89 5.58 -11.48 7.14
CA GLN A 89 6.77 -12.27 6.77
C GLN A 89 6.46 -13.55 5.94
N GLY A 90 5.26 -13.69 5.39
CA GLY A 90 4.70 -14.98 5.00
C GLY A 90 4.92 -15.46 3.56
N ARG A 91 5.59 -14.72 2.67
CA ARG A 91 5.79 -15.16 1.27
C ARG A 91 7.23 -15.07 0.82
N SER A 92 8.00 -16.08 1.19
CA SER A 92 9.17 -16.50 0.42
C SER A 92 8.67 -16.95 -0.95
N LEU A 93 8.85 -16.13 -1.99
CA LEU A 93 8.75 -16.60 -3.37
C LEU A 93 9.91 -17.59 -3.57
N ARG A 94 9.57 -18.86 -3.77
CA ARG A 94 10.40 -19.80 -4.53
C ARG A 94 10.04 -19.67 -6.00
#